data_AF-A0A2V8HI33-F1
#
_entry.id   AF-A0A2V8HI33-F1
#
_cell.length_a   1.000
_cell.length_b   1.000
_cell.length_c   1.000
_cell.angle_alpha   90.00
_cell.angle_beta   90.00
_cell.angle_gamma   90.00
#
_symmetry.space_group_name_H-M   'P 1'
#
loop_
_entity.id
_entity.type
_entity.pdbx_description
1 polymer ?
#
loop_
_entity_poly.entity_id
_entity_poly.type
_entity_poly.pdbx_seq_one_letter_code
_entity_poly.pdbx_strand_id
1 'polypeptide(L)' 'MDRQTLSIMKACEAVGVSRRTIYNWISAGKVEYVRTAGGSIRIFADSLWRDKDARPVTASASTSVAHAATTGHSA' A
#
# COMPACT_ATOMS: atom_id res chain seq x y z
N MET A 1 -20.23 -3.99 9.00
CA MET A 1 -19.53 -3.18 10.02
C MET A 1 -18.92 -1.98 9.32
N ASP A 2 -19.07 -0.78 9.86
CA ASP A 2 -18.43 0.42 9.30
C ASP A 2 -16.92 0.40 9.56
N ARG A 3 -16.09 0.64 8.54
CA ARG A 3 -14.63 0.67 8.69
C ARG A 3 -14.23 1.92 9.47
N GLN A 4 -13.50 1.73 10.57
CA GLN A 4 -13.00 2.84 11.38
C GLN A 4 -11.94 3.64 10.62
N THR A 5 -12.07 4.98 10.64
CA THR A 5 -11.07 5.89 10.06
C THR A 5 -10.39 6.75 11.12
N LEU A 6 -9.10 7.00 10.92
CA LEU A 6 -8.25 7.82 11.77
C LEU A 6 -7.79 9.09 11.03
N SER A 7 -7.55 10.17 11.78
CA SER A 7 -6.77 11.30 11.27
C SER A 7 -5.31 10.89 11.11
N ILE A 8 -4.53 11.68 10.36
CA ILE A 8 -3.09 11.44 10.18
C ILE A 8 -2.37 11.40 11.54
N MET A 9 -2.70 12.31 12.46
CA MET A 9 -2.08 12.34 13.79
C MET A 9 -2.37 11.07 14.59
N LYS A 10 -3.64 10.63 14.61
CA LYS A 10 -4.03 9.37 15.26
C LYS A 10 -3.35 8.16 14.63
N ALA A 11 -3.15 8.15 13.30
CA ALA A 11 -2.42 7.09 12.63
C ALA A 11 -0.95 7.05 13.05
N CYS A 12 -0.28 8.22 13.14
CA CYS A 12 1.08 8.32 13.64
C CYS A 12 1.21 7.73 15.05
N GLU A 13 0.29 8.11 15.95
CA GLU A 13 0.25 7.60 17.34
C GLU A 13 0.02 6.09 17.38
N ALA A 14 -0.90 5.58 16.56
CA ALA A 14 -1.28 4.16 16.56
C ALA A 14 -0.14 3.23 16.13
N VAL A 15 0.69 3.65 15.16
CA VAL A 15 1.80 2.81 14.63
C VAL A 15 3.19 3.27 15.07
N GLY A 16 3.29 4.37 15.83
CA GLY A 16 4.56 4.89 16.34
C GLY A 16 5.49 5.46 15.26
N VAL A 17 4.95 6.08 14.20
CA VAL A 17 5.76 6.62 13.10
C VAL A 17 5.52 8.11 12.87
N SER A 18 6.44 8.75 12.13
CA SER A 18 6.31 10.15 11.76
C SER A 18 5.18 10.39 10.73
N ARG A 19 4.66 11.62 10.67
CA ARG A 19 3.73 12.06 9.60
C ARG A 19 4.29 11.81 8.20
N ARG A 20 5.59 12.03 8.00
CA ARG A 20 6.27 11.80 6.73
C ARG A 20 6.17 10.33 6.32
N THR A 21 6.34 9.42 7.26
CA THR A 21 6.19 7.97 7.01
C THR A 21 4.77 7.63 6.56
N ILE A 22 3.75 8.19 7.22
CA ILE A 22 2.35 8.03 6.81
C ILE A 22 2.11 8.55 5.39
N TYR A 23 2.59 9.75 5.06
CA TYR A 23 2.46 10.28 3.70
C TYR A 23 3.17 9.42 2.65
N ASN A 24 4.35 8.90 2.98
CA ASN A 24 5.08 7.99 2.10
C ASN A 24 4.32 6.67 1.88
N TRP A 25 3.60 6.17 2.90
CA TRP A 25 2.74 5.00 2.75
C TRP A 25 1.52 5.27 1.88
N ILE A 26 0.89 6.43 2.05
CA ILE A 26 -0.22 6.88 1.20
C ILE A 26 0.25 6.97 -0.26
N SER A 27 1.38 7.66 -0.52
CA SER A 27 1.90 7.81 -1.87
C SER A 27 2.35 6.49 -2.49
N ALA A 28 2.77 5.52 -1.68
CA ALA A 28 3.15 4.19 -2.11
C ALA A 28 1.97 3.19 -2.16
N GLY A 29 0.74 3.63 -1.90
CA GLY A 29 -0.45 2.75 -1.89
C GLY A 29 -0.43 1.67 -0.82
N LYS A 30 0.34 1.85 0.26
CA LYS A 30 0.49 0.86 1.35
C LYS A 30 -0.64 0.91 2.37
N VAL A 31 -1.44 1.97 2.37
CA VAL A 31 -2.58 2.18 3.27
C VAL A 31 -3.76 2.69 2.46
N GLU A 32 -4.96 2.33 2.88
CA GLU A 32 -6.19 2.81 2.29
C GLU A 32 -6.64 4.09 2.99
N TYR A 33 -7.22 5.02 2.23
CA TYR A 33 -7.72 6.27 2.78
C TYR A 33 -8.88 6.81 1.96
N VAL A 34 -9.64 7.71 2.58
CA VAL A 34 -10.62 8.57 1.91
C VAL A 34 -10.30 10.03 2.16
N ARG A 35 -10.73 10.91 1.25
CA ARG A 35 -10.76 12.35 1.49
C ARG A 35 -12.17 12.76 1.87
N THR A 36 -12.30 13.55 2.93
CA THR A 36 -13.59 14.17 3.30
C THR A 36 -13.96 15.24 2.28
N ALA A 37 -15.23 15.69 2.29
CA ALA A 37 -15.68 16.81 1.47
C ALA A 37 -14.84 18.09 1.69
N GLY A 38 -14.28 18.26 2.90
CA GLY A 38 -13.35 19.34 3.23
C GLY A 38 -11.87 19.07 2.88
N GLY A 39 -11.57 18.01 2.14
CA GLY A 39 -10.23 17.66 1.66
C GLY A 39 -9.30 17.01 2.69
N SER A 40 -9.74 16.82 3.94
CA SER A 40 -8.94 16.14 4.97
C SER A 40 -8.83 14.64 4.68
N ILE A 41 -7.64 14.09 4.89
CA ILE A 41 -7.37 12.65 4.72
C ILE A 41 -7.83 11.88 5.96
N ARG A 42 -8.50 10.75 5.73
CA ARG A 42 -8.96 9.79 6.74
C ARG A 42 -8.44 8.40 6.36
N ILE A 43 -7.57 7.83 7.18
CA ILE A 43 -6.91 6.55 6.91
C ILE A 43 -7.74 5.43 7.55
N PHE A 44 -7.98 4.34 6.83
CA PHE A 44 -8.68 3.20 7.41
C PHE A 44 -7.76 2.46 8.39
N ALA A 45 -8.23 2.27 9.62
CA ALA A 45 -7.43 1.74 10.72
C ALA A 45 -6.95 0.30 10.47
N ASP A 46 -7.78 -0.50 9.82
CA ASP A 46 -7.47 -1.88 9.41
C ASP A 46 -6.32 -1.96 8.39
N SER A 47 -6.17 -0.96 7.52
CA SER A 47 -5.09 -0.91 6.53
C SER A 47 -3.73 -0.46 7.07
N LEU A 48 -3.67 0.11 8.28
CA LEU A 48 -2.42 0.52 8.93
C LEU A 48 -1.60 -0.67 9.41
N TRP A 49 -2.28 -1.75 9.81
CA TRP A 49 -1.64 -3.00 10.19
C TRP A 49 -1.49 -3.88 8.95
N ARG A 50 -0.24 -4.18 8.61
CA ARG A 50 0.04 -5.33 7.78
C ARG A 50 0.13 -6.53 8.72
N ASP A 51 -0.84 -7.43 8.67
CA ASP A 51 -0.50 -8.83 8.94
C ASP A 51 0.68 -9.16 8.03
N LYS A 52 1.76 -9.70 8.60
CA LYS A 52 2.89 -10.17 7.79
C LYS A 52 2.43 -11.21 6.74
N ASP A 53 1.27 -11.83 6.95
CA ASP A 53 0.59 -12.78 6.09
C ASP A 53 -0.55 -12.19 5.24
N ALA A 54 -0.86 -10.90 5.35
CA ALA A 54 -1.80 -10.24 4.44
C ALA A 54 -1.16 -10.14 3.06
N ARG A 55 -1.32 -11.23 2.30
CA ARG A 55 -1.03 -11.29 0.88
C ARG A 55 -1.74 -10.09 0.25
N PRO A 56 -1.02 -9.14 -0.37
CA PRO A 56 -1.69 -8.08 -1.08
C PRO A 56 -2.66 -8.75 -2.05
N VAL A 57 -3.94 -8.39 -1.98
CA VAL A 57 -4.90 -8.71 -3.05
C VAL A 57 -4.51 -7.85 -4.25
N THR A 58 -3.34 -8.16 -4.81
CA THR A 58 -2.91 -7.64 -6.10
C THR A 58 -3.92 -8.19 -7.08
N ALA A 59 -4.72 -7.29 -7.62
CA ALA A 59 -5.51 -7.50 -8.80
C ALA A 59 -4.72 -8.38 -9.79
N SER A 60 -5.33 -9.50 -10.16
CA SER A 60 -4.87 -10.40 -11.20
C SER A 60 -4.65 -9.61 -12.49
N ALA A 61 -3.40 -9.54 -12.98
CA ALA A 61 -3.08 -9.34 -14.39
C ALA A 61 -1.60 -9.68 -14.67
N SER A 62 -1.39 -10.94 -15.03
CA SER A 62 -0.52 -11.43 -16.11
C SER A 62 0.91 -10.89 -16.24
N THR A 63 1.87 -11.57 -15.63
CA THR A 63 3.23 -11.67 -16.19
C THR A 63 3.30 -12.97 -16.98
N SER A 64 3.11 -12.91 -18.30
CA SER A 64 3.53 -14.02 -19.17
C SER A 64 5.03 -13.87 -19.42
N VAL A 65 5.81 -14.80 -18.86
CA VAL A 65 7.24 -14.92 -19.12
C VAL A 65 7.44 -15.53 -20.50
N ALA A 66 8.18 -14.87 -21.38
CA ALA A 66 8.79 -15.51 -22.54
C ALA A 66 10.31 -15.54 -22.34
N HIS A 67 10.81 -16.75 -22.08
CA HIS A 67 12.22 -17.09 -21.96
C HIS A 67 12.71 -17.50 -23.35
N ALA A 68 13.63 -16.76 -23.94
CA ALA A 68 14.35 -17.21 -25.13
C ALA A 68 15.79 -16.68 -25.10
N ALA A 69 16.63 -17.38 -24.33
CA ALA A 69 18.05 -17.44 -24.62
C ALA A 69 18.24 -18.41 -25.80
N THR A 70 18.96 -17.99 -26.84
CA THR A 70 19.61 -18.92 -27.77
C THR A 70 21.02 -18.42 -28.03
N THR A 71 21.95 -19.25 -27.59
CA THR A 71 23.39 -19.22 -27.84
C THR A 71 23.70 -19.50 -29.31
N GLY A 72 24.71 -18.84 -29.85
CA GLY A 72 25.40 -19.19 -31.11
C GLY A 72 26.47 -18.12 -31.39
N HIS A 73 27.70 -18.19 -30.86
CA HIS A 73 28.84 -19.06 -31.22
C HIS A 73 29.38 -18.82 -32.65
N SER A 74 30.51 -18.07 -32.70
CA SER A 74 31.67 -18.16 -33.64
C SER A 74 31.42 -17.99 -35.15
N ALA A 75 32.31 -17.45 -35.98
CA ALA A 75 33.69 -16.98 -35.89
C ALA A 75 33.88 -15.87 -36.95
#